data_AF-A0A1I6S7E1-F1
#
_entry.id   AF-A0A1I6S7E1-F1
#
_cell.length_a   1.000
_cell.length_b   1.000
_cell.length_c   1.000
_cell.angle_alpha   90.00
_cell.angle_beta   90.00
_cell.angle_gamma   90.00
#
_symmetry.space_group_name_H-M   'P 1'
#
loop_
_entity.id
_entity.type
_entity.pdbx_description
1 polymer ?
#
loop_
_entity_poly.entity_id
_entity_poly.type
_entity_poly.pdbx_seq_one_letter_code
_entity_poly.pdbx_strand_id
1 'polypeptide(L)'
;MLRAIAVASVAVICLVAGPGRADINSAFGNTVVSRYPDGGWVKHWFNPDGTYAAQFSDGRRLAARWSVRGERVCLTHIRPNMLIPRFCTDMIEADVGDTWQSRDPLGRRVQNVLVAGRQ
;
A
#
# COMPACT_ATOMS: atom_id res chain seq x y z
N MET A 1 32.98 51.96 33.81
CA MET A 1 33.25 50.67 33.15
C MET A 1 31.95 49.87 33.17
N LEU A 2 31.15 49.93 32.10
CA LEU A 2 29.87 49.20 32.01
C LEU A 2 30.06 48.00 31.06
N ARG A 3 29.92 46.79 31.58
CA ARG A 3 29.95 45.55 30.81
C ARG A 3 28.54 45.27 30.26
N ALA A 4 28.36 45.36 28.96
CA ALA A 4 27.15 44.91 28.29
C ALA A 4 27.18 43.37 28.18
N ILE A 5 26.19 42.71 28.77
CA ILE A 5 25.95 41.27 28.60
C ILE A 5 24.94 41.12 27.45
N ALA A 6 25.42 40.65 26.31
CA ALA A 6 24.56 40.28 25.19
C ALA A 6 23.96 38.89 25.46
N VAL A 7 22.64 38.82 25.67
CA VAL A 7 21.90 37.56 25.76
C VAL A 7 21.57 37.13 24.34
N ALA A 8 22.22 36.06 23.86
CA ALA A 8 21.92 35.44 22.58
C ALA A 8 20.76 34.45 22.76
N SER A 9 19.59 34.79 22.24
CA SER A 9 18.42 33.93 22.21
C SER A 9 18.59 32.87 21.11
N VAL A 10 18.81 31.61 21.49
CA VAL A 10 18.81 30.47 20.56
C VAL A 10 17.36 30.06 20.31
N ALA A 11 16.86 30.31 19.11
CA ALA A 11 15.55 29.82 18.68
C ALA A 11 15.68 28.36 18.23
N VAL A 12 15.08 27.44 18.98
CA VAL A 12 14.96 26.02 18.60
C VAL A 12 13.81 25.89 17.60
N ILE A 13 14.13 25.57 16.35
CA ILE A 13 13.12 25.22 15.33
C ILE A 13 12.78 23.74 15.53
N CYS A 14 11.65 23.45 16.18
CA CYS A 14 11.07 22.11 16.19
C CYS A 14 10.45 21.84 14.81
N LEU A 15 11.12 21.05 13.98
CA LEU A 15 10.53 20.43 12.80
C LEU A 15 9.49 19.41 13.27
N VAL A 16 8.22 19.81 13.28
CA VAL A 16 7.11 18.89 13.51
C VAL A 16 6.95 18.07 12.23
N ALA A 17 7.51 16.85 12.21
CA ALA A 17 7.19 15.87 11.19
C ALA A 17 5.69 15.56 11.31
N GLY A 18 4.89 16.09 10.39
CA GLY A 18 3.48 15.72 10.29
C GLY A 18 3.34 14.22 10.00
N PRO A 19 2.18 13.61 10.29
CA PRO A 19 1.95 12.22 9.97
C PRO A 19 2.14 12.02 8.46
N GLY A 20 3.10 11.18 8.08
CA GLY A 20 3.23 10.71 6.70
C GLY A 20 1.91 10.09 6.28
N ARG A 21 1.36 10.51 5.14
CA ARG A 21 0.17 9.86 4.59
C ARG A 21 0.68 8.57 3.94
N ALA A 22 0.14 7.42 4.34
CA ALA A 22 0.45 6.14 3.70
C ALA A 22 0.21 6.27 2.18
N ASP A 23 1.18 5.78 1.40
CA ASP A 23 1.23 5.94 -0.05
C ASP A 23 1.39 4.59 -0.75
N ILE A 24 0.80 4.46 -1.94
CA ILE A 24 0.85 3.25 -2.76
C ILE A 24 2.10 3.17 -3.64
N ASN A 25 2.88 4.25 -3.72
CA ASN A 25 4.01 4.37 -4.62
C ASN A 25 5.05 3.24 -4.48
N SER A 26 5.25 2.70 -3.28
CA SER A 26 6.18 1.56 -3.08
C SER A 26 5.73 0.27 -3.79
N ALA A 27 4.45 0.13 -4.12
CA ALA A 27 3.94 -1.00 -4.89
C ALA A 27 4.25 -0.91 -6.39
N PHE A 28 4.59 0.27 -6.91
CA PHE A 28 4.87 0.44 -8.34
C PHE A 28 6.20 -0.20 -8.73
N GLY A 29 6.19 -0.99 -9.80
CA GLY A 29 7.36 -1.77 -10.24
C GLY A 29 7.66 -3.00 -9.36
N ASN A 30 7.02 -3.12 -8.20
CA ASN A 30 7.12 -4.23 -7.27
C ASN A 30 5.90 -5.17 -7.37
N THR A 31 5.90 -6.23 -6.57
CA THR A 31 4.81 -7.20 -6.52
C THR A 31 4.32 -7.34 -5.08
N VAL A 32 3.05 -7.03 -4.83
CA VAL A 32 2.40 -7.42 -3.57
C VAL A 32 1.99 -8.89 -3.72
N VAL A 33 2.39 -9.75 -2.78
CA VAL A 33 2.00 -11.17 -2.77
C VAL A 33 1.13 -11.44 -1.54
N SER A 34 -0.16 -11.70 -1.77
CA SER A 34 -1.06 -12.25 -0.75
C SER A 34 -0.82 -13.75 -0.62
N ARG A 35 -0.55 -14.23 0.60
CA ARG A 35 -0.46 -15.65 0.96
C ARG A 35 -1.66 -16.04 1.83
N TYR A 36 -2.31 -17.13 1.45
CA TYR A 36 -3.44 -17.69 2.18
C TYR A 36 -2.97 -18.82 3.10
N PRO A 37 -3.67 -19.07 4.23
CA PRO A 37 -3.34 -20.17 5.14
C PRO A 37 -3.37 -21.56 4.50
N ASP A 38 -4.15 -21.73 3.42
CA ASP A 38 -4.26 -22.97 2.65
C ASP A 38 -3.11 -23.19 1.65
N GLY A 39 -2.12 -22.28 1.62
CA GLY A 39 -0.98 -22.31 0.71
C GLY A 39 -1.23 -21.64 -0.65
N GLY A 40 -2.46 -21.22 -0.93
CA GLY A 40 -2.77 -20.42 -2.11
C GLY A 40 -2.07 -19.05 -2.06
N TRP A 41 -1.84 -18.46 -3.23
CA TRP A 41 -1.30 -17.11 -3.31
C TRP A 41 -1.93 -16.29 -4.42
N VAL A 42 -1.87 -14.97 -4.27
CA VAL A 42 -2.21 -14.01 -5.31
C VAL A 42 -1.09 -12.98 -5.43
N LYS A 43 -0.59 -12.80 -6.65
CA LYS A 43 0.32 -11.71 -7.01
C LYS A 43 -0.51 -10.53 -7.50
N HIS A 44 -0.18 -9.33 -7.06
CA HIS A 44 -0.87 -8.10 -7.39
C HIS A 44 0.13 -7.10 -7.98
N TRP A 45 -0.28 -6.44 -9.06
CA TRP A 45 0.49 -5.38 -9.71
C TRP A 45 -0.36 -4.13 -9.83
N PHE A 46 0.11 -3.06 -9.20
CA PHE A 46 -0.43 -1.72 -9.30
C PHE A 46 0.47 -0.91 -10.23
N ASN A 47 -0.13 -0.22 -11.20
CA ASN A 47 0.60 0.64 -12.12
C ASN A 47 0.24 2.12 -11.90
N PRO A 48 1.17 3.07 -12.10
CA PRO A 48 0.91 4.50 -11.92
C PRO A 48 -0.28 5.05 -12.72
N ASP A 49 -0.61 4.44 -13.86
CA ASP A 49 -1.72 4.83 -14.74
C ASP A 49 -3.12 4.41 -14.23
N GLY A 50 -3.19 3.86 -13.01
CA GLY A 50 -4.42 3.37 -12.39
C GLY A 50 -4.82 1.97 -12.83
N THR A 51 -4.04 1.26 -13.65
CA THR A 51 -4.32 -0.14 -14.01
C THR A 51 -3.85 -1.08 -12.92
N TYR A 52 -4.62 -2.16 -12.73
CA TYR A 52 -4.32 -3.21 -11.79
C TYR A 52 -4.44 -4.58 -12.48
N ALA A 53 -3.53 -5.48 -12.14
CA ALA A 53 -3.61 -6.88 -12.53
C ALA A 53 -3.33 -7.78 -11.32
N ALA A 54 -3.88 -8.99 -11.35
CA ALA A 54 -3.55 -10.04 -10.41
C ALA A 54 -3.49 -11.41 -11.07
N GLN A 55 -2.69 -12.29 -10.48
CA GLN A 55 -2.59 -13.70 -10.84
C GLN A 55 -2.68 -14.56 -9.59
N PHE A 56 -3.53 -15.58 -9.66
CA PHE A 56 -3.73 -16.57 -8.60
C PHE A 56 -2.80 -17.76 -8.83
N SER A 57 -2.48 -18.47 -7.75
CA SER A 57 -1.67 -19.69 -7.78
C SER A 57 -2.24 -20.80 -8.66
N ASP A 58 -3.56 -20.81 -8.87
CA ASP A 58 -4.28 -21.73 -9.75
C ASP A 58 -4.29 -21.30 -11.23
N GLY A 59 -3.58 -20.22 -11.58
CA GLY A 59 -3.47 -19.70 -12.93
C GLY A 59 -4.55 -18.70 -13.33
N ARG A 60 -5.62 -18.52 -12.54
CA ARG A 60 -6.63 -17.48 -12.81
C ARG A 60 -5.99 -16.09 -12.80
N ARG A 61 -6.56 -15.18 -13.59
CA ARG A 61 -6.12 -13.79 -13.71
C ARG A 61 -7.28 -12.84 -13.49
N LEU A 62 -6.98 -11.68 -12.93
CA LEU A 62 -7.93 -10.61 -12.70
C LEU A 62 -7.33 -9.28 -13.18
N ALA A 63 -8.15 -8.41 -13.74
CA ALA A 63 -7.82 -7.03 -14.05
C ALA A 63 -8.81 -6.07 -13.38
N ALA A 64 -8.36 -4.88 -13.02
CA ALA A 64 -9.19 -3.84 -12.41
C ALA A 64 -8.59 -2.44 -12.68
N ARG A 65 -9.29 -1.41 -12.23
CA ARG A 65 -8.75 -0.07 -12.01
C ARG A 65 -8.55 0.14 -10.52
N TRP A 66 -7.47 0.80 -10.11
CA TRP A 66 -7.24 1.17 -8.73
C TRP A 66 -7.30 2.69 -8.55
N SER A 67 -7.66 3.13 -7.34
CA SER A 67 -7.59 4.54 -6.94
C SER A 67 -7.50 4.68 -5.42
N VAL A 68 -6.92 5.78 -4.95
CA VAL A 68 -6.96 6.16 -3.53
C VAL A 68 -8.27 6.90 -3.22
N ARG A 69 -8.90 6.54 -2.09
CA ARG A 69 -10.13 7.15 -1.57
C ARG A 69 -9.99 7.33 -0.06
N GLY A 70 -9.60 8.53 0.37
CA GLY A 70 -9.23 8.77 1.77
C GLY A 70 -7.98 7.97 2.12
N GLU A 71 -8.07 7.15 3.16
CA GLU A 71 -6.97 6.28 3.65
C GLU A 71 -7.05 4.85 3.09
N ARG A 72 -7.73 4.67 1.95
CA ARG A 72 -8.01 3.35 1.38
C ARG A 72 -7.59 3.27 -0.08
N VAL A 73 -7.09 2.11 -0.49
CA VAL A 73 -6.95 1.73 -1.89
C VAL A 73 -8.18 0.95 -2.33
N CYS A 74 -8.80 1.38 -3.42
CA CYS A 74 -10.03 0.78 -3.95
C CYS A 74 -9.82 0.23 -5.36
N LEU A 75 -10.27 -1.00 -5.59
CA LEU A 75 -10.38 -1.64 -6.89
C LEU A 75 -11.80 -1.49 -7.45
N THR A 76 -11.91 -1.11 -8.71
CA THR A 76 -13.16 -0.99 -9.48
C THR A 76 -12.99 -1.63 -10.86
N HIS A 77 -14.09 -1.78 -11.61
CA HIS A 77 -14.07 -2.40 -12.95
C HIS A 77 -13.39 -3.77 -12.97
N ILE A 78 -13.65 -4.57 -11.93
CA ILE A 78 -13.05 -5.89 -11.73
C ILE A 78 -13.50 -6.85 -12.84
N ARG A 79 -12.55 -7.54 -13.48
CA ARG A 79 -12.77 -8.49 -14.57
C ARG A 79 -11.91 -9.76 -14.36
N PRO A 80 -12.46 -10.98 -14.50
CA PRO A 80 -13.88 -11.29 -14.71
C PRO A 80 -14.75 -10.82 -13.52
N ASN A 81 -16.07 -10.72 -13.71
CA ASN A 81 -16.96 -10.20 -12.66
C ASN A 81 -16.93 -11.11 -11.41
N MET A 82 -16.60 -10.56 -10.24
CA MET A 82 -16.42 -11.28 -8.98
C MET A 82 -17.63 -11.14 -8.02
N LEU A 83 -18.82 -10.84 -8.55
CA LEU A 83 -20.06 -10.53 -7.78
C LEU A 83 -19.98 -9.27 -6.90
N ILE A 84 -18.82 -8.59 -6.85
CA ILE A 84 -18.63 -7.31 -6.17
C ILE A 84 -18.18 -6.24 -7.17
N PRO A 85 -18.83 -5.07 -7.21
CA PRO A 85 -18.47 -4.00 -8.16
C PRO A 85 -17.22 -3.23 -7.72
N ARG A 86 -16.90 -3.26 -6.41
CA ARG A 86 -15.79 -2.53 -5.79
C ARG A 86 -15.27 -3.29 -4.57
N PHE A 87 -13.96 -3.23 -4.37
CA PHE A 87 -13.31 -3.69 -3.15
C PHE A 87 -12.35 -2.60 -2.64
N CYS A 88 -12.38 -2.28 -1.34
CA CYS A 88 -11.47 -1.29 -0.75
C CYS A 88 -10.80 -1.86 0.49
N THR A 89 -9.48 -1.73 0.58
CA THR A 89 -8.68 -2.08 1.75
C THR A 89 -7.93 -0.85 2.25
N ASP A 90 -7.49 -0.89 3.50
CA ASP A 90 -6.74 0.21 4.10
C ASP A 90 -5.40 0.37 3.37
N MET A 91 -4.97 1.62 3.20
CA MET A 91 -3.66 1.92 2.65
C MET A 91 -2.62 1.56 3.71
N ILE A 92 -1.64 0.75 3.32
CA ILE A 92 -0.54 0.33 4.19
C ILE A 92 0.75 0.88 3.59
N GLU A 93 1.52 1.57 4.41
CA GLU A 93 2.90 1.93 4.09
C GLU A 93 3.76 0.67 4.32
N ALA A 94 4.48 0.26 3.28
CA ALA A 94 5.29 -0.94 3.30
C ALA A 94 6.51 -0.76 2.38
N ASP A 95 7.66 -1.18 2.87
CA ASP A 95 8.90 -1.32 2.12
C ASP A 95 9.05 -2.75 1.58
N VAL A 96 9.98 -2.93 0.64
CA VAL A 96 10.29 -4.26 0.11
C VAL A 96 10.79 -5.16 1.24
N GLY A 97 10.15 -6.32 1.38
CA GLY A 97 10.41 -7.28 2.46
C GLY A 97 9.40 -7.19 3.60
N ASP A 98 8.68 -6.08 3.73
CA ASP A 98 7.67 -5.92 4.78
C ASP A 98 6.49 -6.85 4.57
N THR A 99 5.90 -7.26 5.69
CA THR A 99 4.72 -8.12 5.72
C THR A 99 3.62 -7.52 6.56
N TRP A 100 2.37 -7.72 6.16
CA TRP A 100 1.21 -7.23 6.90
C TRP A 100 0.00 -8.16 6.74
N GLN A 101 -0.92 -8.09 7.70
CA GLN A 101 -2.17 -8.85 7.66
C GLN A 101 -3.25 -8.04 6.93
N SER A 102 -4.09 -8.73 6.15
CA SER A 102 -5.28 -8.12 5.53
C SER A 102 -6.39 -9.15 5.34
N ARG A 103 -7.45 -8.74 4.64
CA ARG A 103 -8.56 -9.60 4.24
C ARG A 103 -8.82 -9.48 2.74
N ASP A 104 -9.13 -10.60 2.11
CA ASP A 104 -9.61 -10.63 0.74
C ASP A 104 -11.07 -10.12 0.66
N PRO A 105 -11.64 -10.00 -0.55
CA PRO A 105 -13.01 -9.51 -0.70
C PRO A 105 -14.11 -10.42 -0.12
N LEU A 106 -13.78 -11.67 0.20
CA LEU A 106 -14.67 -12.63 0.88
C LEU A 106 -14.43 -12.66 2.41
N GLY A 107 -13.55 -11.79 2.92
CA GLY A 107 -13.21 -11.68 4.33
C GLY A 107 -12.16 -12.69 4.81
N ARG A 108 -11.61 -13.53 3.93
CA ARG A 108 -10.57 -14.51 4.28
C ARG A 108 -9.28 -13.79 4.65
N ARG A 109 -8.59 -14.28 5.68
CA ARG A 109 -7.31 -13.71 6.12
C ARG A 109 -6.22 -13.99 5.10
N VAL A 110 -5.39 -12.99 4.84
CA VAL A 110 -4.18 -13.10 4.02
C VAL A 110 -3.01 -12.43 4.72
N GLN A 111 -1.81 -12.98 4.51
CA GLN A 111 -0.56 -12.29 4.81
C GLN A 111 0.00 -11.75 3.51
N ASN A 112 0.16 -10.44 3.43
CA ASN A 112 0.83 -9.79 2.31
C ASN A 112 2.32 -9.69 2.57
N VAL A 113 3.08 -9.65 1.48
CA VAL A 113 4.48 -9.21 1.45
C VAL A 113 4.71 -8.33 0.23
N LEU A 114 5.47 -7.25 0.37
CA LEU A 114 5.94 -6.48 -0.77
C LEU A 114 7.26 -7.06 -1.25
N VAL A 115 7.30 -7.54 -2.49
CA VAL A 115 8.49 -8.17 -3.08
C VAL A 115 9.07 -7.30 -4.17
N ALA A 116 10.40 -7.21 -4.20
CA ALA A 116 11.16 -6.48 -5.21
C ALA A 116 10.80 -6.96 -6.62
N GLY A 117 10.56 -6.00 -7.51
CA GLY A 117 10.38 -6.25 -8.93
C GLY A 117 9.03 -6.88 -9.29
N ARG A 118 8.82 -6.99 -10.60
CA ARG A 118 7.64 -7.61 -11.19
C ARG A 118 7.92 -9.07 -11.51
N GLN A 119 7.28 -9.99 -10.79
CA GLN A 119 7.50 -11.45 -10.90
C GLN A 119 6.21 -12.24 -10.91
#